data_AF-A0AAW5QXV8-F1
#
_entry.id   AF-A0AAW5QXV8-F1
#
_cell.length_a   1.000
_cell.length_b   1.000
_cell.length_c   1.000
_cell.angle_alpha   90.00
_cell.angle_beta   90.00
_cell.angle_gamma   90.00
#
_symmetry.space_group_name_H-M   'P 1'
#
loop_
_entity.id
_entity.type
_entity.pdbx_description
1 polymer ?
#
loop_
_entity_poly.entity_id
_entity_poly.type
_entity_poly.pdbx_seq_one_letter_code
_entity_poly.pdbx_strand_id
1 'polypeptide(L)'
;MAEQRATTDDKKADALKKSLSECIAQGEAALSERPDDPCLACVLIALKDADVQDHFVKHLLDNEAFTRAYCLGGVSIPEVQRVVFEFTCVLPKICLFPMRFMVTVNVITGKVEEIADPAPTFVPVSEQMPGVAFQLP
;
A
#
# COMPACT_ATOMS: atom_id res chain seq x y z
N MET A 1 -22.60 20.56 15.30
CA MET A 1 -21.34 20.81 14.56
C MET A 1 -20.65 19.52 14.07
N ALA A 2 -21.34 18.37 13.95
CA ALA A 2 -20.75 17.13 13.44
C ALA A 2 -21.00 16.91 11.92
N GLU A 3 -22.05 17.53 11.37
CA GLU A 3 -22.54 17.26 10.01
C GLU A 3 -21.67 17.85 8.88
N GLN A 4 -20.85 18.87 9.17
CA GLN A 4 -19.95 19.49 8.17
C GLN A 4 -18.60 18.77 8.02
N ARG A 5 -18.17 18.00 9.03
CA ARG A 5 -16.89 17.25 8.96
C ARG A 5 -16.97 16.07 8.00
N ALA A 6 -18.05 15.28 8.09
CA ALA A 6 -18.29 14.13 7.21
C ALA A 6 -18.22 14.54 5.72
N THR A 7 -18.93 15.60 5.33
CA THR A 7 -18.95 16.06 3.94
C THR A 7 -17.61 16.60 3.41
N THR A 8 -16.69 16.98 4.30
CA THR A 8 -15.37 17.50 3.90
C THR A 8 -14.37 16.37 3.72
N ASP A 9 -14.42 15.35 4.58
CA ASP A 9 -13.60 14.15 4.47
C ASP A 9 -14.01 13.28 3.27
N ASP A 10 -15.31 13.14 2.98
CA ASP A 10 -15.79 12.43 1.77
C ASP A 10 -15.30 13.11 0.48
N LYS A 11 -15.43 14.43 0.37
CA LYS A 11 -14.93 15.19 -0.80
C LYS A 11 -13.41 15.09 -0.96
N LYS A 12 -12.68 15.06 0.16
CA LYS A 12 -11.22 14.91 0.16
C LYS A 12 -10.82 13.49 -0.26
N ALA A 13 -11.55 12.48 0.21
CA ALA A 13 -11.36 11.09 -0.19
C ALA A 13 -11.60 10.91 -1.70
N ASP A 14 -12.69 11.45 -2.25
CA ASP A 14 -12.98 11.40 -3.69
C ASP A 14 -11.89 12.09 -4.53
N ALA A 15 -11.39 13.24 -4.08
CA ALA A 15 -10.31 13.94 -4.76
C ALA A 15 -9.00 13.13 -4.73
N LEU A 16 -8.70 12.47 -3.60
CA LEU A 16 -7.53 11.60 -3.46
C LEU A 16 -7.63 10.35 -4.34
N LYS A 17 -8.79 9.69 -4.38
CA LYS A 17 -9.04 8.55 -5.29
C LYS A 17 -8.88 8.94 -6.75
N LYS A 18 -9.38 10.12 -7.14
CA LYS A 18 -9.20 10.64 -8.49
C LYS A 18 -7.71 10.86 -8.80
N SER A 19 -6.98 11.53 -7.92
CA SER A 19 -5.53 11.72 -8.09
C SER A 19 -4.78 10.39 -8.16
N LEU A 20 -5.19 9.40 -7.35
CA LEU A 20 -4.60 8.06 -7.37
C LEU A 20 -4.83 7.37 -8.71
N SER A 21 -6.05 7.46 -9.27
CA SER A 21 -6.38 6.90 -10.58
C SER A 21 -5.55 7.52 -11.72
N GLU A 22 -5.28 8.82 -11.65
CA GLU A 22 -4.40 9.51 -12.60
C GLU A 22 -2.94 9.04 -12.47
N CYS A 23 -2.46 8.82 -11.24
CA CYS A 23 -1.14 8.26 -10.99
C CYS A 23 -1.01 6.80 -11.46
N ILE A 24 -2.06 5.99 -11.31
CA ILE A 24 -2.08 4.61 -11.82
C ILE A 24 -1.92 4.62 -13.34
N ALA A 25 -2.66 5.49 -14.05
CA ALA A 25 -2.56 5.60 -15.51
C ALA A 25 -1.14 6.02 -15.97
N GLN A 26 -0.49 6.91 -15.23
CA GLN A 26 0.92 7.26 -15.49
C GLN A 26 1.87 6.10 -15.22
N GLY A 27 1.62 5.32 -14.17
CA GLY A 27 2.38 4.12 -13.83
C GLY A 27 2.27 3.02 -14.90
N GLU A 28 1.08 2.84 -15.49
CA GLU A 28 0.87 1.90 -16.60
C GLU A 28 1.64 2.32 -17.86
N ALA A 29 1.68 3.62 -18.16
CA ALA A 29 2.49 4.14 -19.25
C ALA A 29 3.99 3.87 -19.01
N ALA A 30 4.47 4.06 -17.78
CA ALA A 30 5.85 3.74 -17.40
C ALA A 30 6.17 2.24 -17.42
N LEU A 31 5.20 1.38 -17.07
CA LEU A 31 5.35 -0.08 -17.16
C LEU A 31 5.50 -0.55 -18.62
N SER A 32 4.85 0.13 -19.56
CA SER A 32 5.00 -0.14 -21.00
C SER A 32 6.43 0.13 -21.50
N GLU A 33 7.18 1.01 -20.82
CA GLU A 33 8.59 1.30 -21.10
C GLU A 33 9.56 0.38 -20.33
N ARG A 34 9.09 -0.29 -19.26
CA ARG A 34 9.87 -1.16 -18.36
C ARG A 34 9.13 -2.47 -18.05
N PRO A 35 9.03 -3.39 -19.02
CA PRO A 35 8.30 -4.65 -18.83
C PRO A 35 8.97 -5.62 -17.85
N ASP A 36 10.22 -5.38 -17.46
CA ASP A 36 11.04 -6.30 -16.65
C ASP A 36 10.83 -6.20 -15.14
N ASP A 37 9.95 -5.31 -14.65
CA ASP A 37 9.65 -5.19 -13.21
C ASP A 37 8.29 -5.82 -12.86
N PRO A 38 8.24 -7.13 -12.54
CA PRO A 38 7.00 -7.81 -12.18
C PRO A 38 6.39 -7.27 -10.87
N CYS A 39 7.19 -6.63 -10.02
CA CYS A 39 6.68 -6.06 -8.79
C CYS A 39 5.86 -4.80 -9.07
N LEU A 40 6.35 -3.92 -9.95
CA LEU A 40 5.62 -2.72 -10.35
C LEU A 40 4.25 -3.07 -10.96
N ALA A 41 4.19 -4.11 -11.80
CA ALA A 41 2.93 -4.61 -12.34
C ALA A 41 1.95 -5.04 -11.24
N CYS A 42 2.43 -5.78 -10.22
CA CYS A 42 1.60 -6.22 -9.10
C CYS A 42 1.12 -5.06 -8.22
N VAL A 43 1.95 -4.03 -8.02
CA VAL A 43 1.57 -2.81 -7.30
C VAL A 43 0.44 -2.09 -8.04
N LEU A 44 0.52 -1.96 -9.36
CA LEU A 44 -0.53 -1.33 -10.16
C LEU A 44 -1.82 -2.14 -10.15
N ILE A 45 -1.74 -3.47 -10.21
CA ILE A 45 -2.91 -4.35 -10.08
C ILE A 45 -3.56 -4.15 -8.72
N ALA A 46 -2.79 -4.13 -7.63
CA ALA A 46 -3.31 -3.88 -6.29
C ALA A 46 -4.00 -2.51 -6.19
N LEU A 47 -3.37 -1.44 -6.70
CA LEU A 47 -3.93 -0.09 -6.62
C LEU A 47 -5.18 0.14 -7.48
N LYS A 48 -5.46 -0.72 -8.47
CA LYS A 48 -6.72 -0.67 -9.24
C LYS A 48 -7.92 -1.17 -8.47
N ASP A 49 -7.70 -1.98 -7.44
CA ASP A 49 -8.76 -2.52 -6.62
C ASP A 49 -9.34 -1.44 -5.70
N ALA A 50 -10.67 -1.27 -5.72
CA ALA A 50 -11.33 -0.19 -4.99
C ALA A 50 -11.14 -0.29 -3.48
N ASP A 51 -11.11 -1.51 -2.93
CA ASP A 51 -10.93 -1.72 -1.49
C ASP A 51 -9.48 -1.34 -1.09
N VAL A 52 -8.50 -1.66 -1.94
CA VAL A 52 -7.11 -1.22 -1.73
C VAL A 52 -7.00 0.30 -1.77
N GLN A 53 -7.71 0.97 -2.69
CA GLN A 53 -7.73 2.44 -2.74
C GLN A 53 -8.34 3.03 -1.46
N ASP A 54 -9.38 2.41 -0.90
CA ASP A 54 -9.99 2.85 0.35
C ASP A 54 -9.02 2.76 1.52
N HIS A 55 -8.30 1.64 1.67
CA HIS A 55 -7.26 1.50 2.67
C HIS A 55 -6.14 2.53 2.46
N PHE A 56 -5.65 2.68 1.23
CA PHE A 56 -4.61 3.65 0.91
C PHE A 56 -5.01 5.08 1.27
N VAL A 57 -6.22 5.50 0.89
CA VAL A 57 -6.74 6.85 1.17
C VAL A 57 -6.99 7.04 2.66
N LYS A 58 -7.46 6.01 3.36
CA LYS A 58 -7.64 6.06 4.82
C LYS A 58 -6.34 6.40 5.54
N HIS A 59 -5.21 5.80 5.16
CA HIS A 59 -3.91 6.14 5.72
C HIS A 59 -3.52 7.61 5.45
N LEU A 60 -3.76 8.11 4.24
CA LEU A 60 -3.50 9.52 3.90
C LEU A 60 -4.37 10.50 4.70
N LEU A 61 -5.62 10.14 4.98
CA LEU A 61 -6.54 10.95 5.79
C LEU A 61 -6.16 10.92 7.28
N ASP A 62 -5.56 9.82 7.75
CA ASP A 62 -5.12 9.64 9.14
C ASP A 62 -3.72 10.22 9.42
N ASN A 63 -3.31 11.25 8.68
CA ASN A 63 -2.00 11.90 8.78
C ASN A 63 -0.82 10.93 8.64
N GLU A 64 -0.91 10.04 7.65
CA GLU A 64 0.19 9.18 7.26
C GLU A 64 0.60 9.47 5.81
N ALA A 65 1.90 9.54 5.56
CA ALA A 65 2.48 9.80 4.26
C ALA A 65 2.96 8.50 3.63
N PHE A 66 2.50 8.21 2.42
CA PHE A 66 3.01 7.09 1.64
C PHE A 66 4.52 7.27 1.42
N THR A 67 5.27 6.22 1.71
CA THR A 67 6.74 6.24 1.65
C THR A 67 7.22 5.38 0.48
N ARG A 68 6.72 4.15 0.37
CA ARG A 68 7.12 3.20 -0.70
C ARG A 68 6.20 1.98 -0.76
N ALA A 69 6.23 1.30 -1.90
CA ALA A 69 5.61 -0.01 -2.08
C ALA A 69 6.67 -1.02 -2.54
N TYR A 70 6.57 -2.26 -2.07
CA TYR A 70 7.51 -3.31 -2.44
C TYR A 70 6.86 -4.69 -2.36
N CYS A 71 7.39 -5.62 -3.14
CA CYS A 71 6.91 -7.00 -3.16
C CYS A 71 7.74 -7.84 -2.19
N LEU A 72 7.06 -8.68 -1.42
CA LEU A 72 7.74 -9.69 -0.62
C LEU A 72 8.11 -10.86 -1.52
N GLY A 73 9.41 -11.12 -1.68
CA GLY A 73 9.90 -12.33 -2.33
C GLY A 73 9.82 -13.51 -1.36
N GLY A 74 9.12 -14.59 -1.73
CA GLY A 74 8.99 -15.75 -0.84
C GLY A 74 8.22 -16.95 -1.40
N VAL A 75 8.97 -17.94 -1.90
CA VAL A 75 8.89 -19.43 -1.84
C VAL A 75 7.55 -20.19 -2.07
N SER A 76 6.35 -19.68 -1.83
CA SER A 76 5.22 -20.62 -1.67
C SER A 76 4.43 -20.94 -2.95
N ILE A 77 4.10 -19.97 -3.81
CA ILE A 77 3.28 -20.20 -5.02
C ILE A 77 3.62 -19.10 -6.04
N PRO A 78 4.04 -19.43 -7.28
CA PRO A 78 4.42 -18.43 -8.31
C PRO A 78 3.25 -17.53 -8.77
N GLU A 79 2.04 -17.89 -8.37
CA GLU A 79 0.77 -17.31 -8.81
C GLU A 79 0.28 -16.23 -7.85
N VAL A 80 0.87 -16.14 -6.65
CA VAL A 80 0.46 -15.24 -5.59
C VAL A 80 1.63 -14.32 -5.22
N GLN A 81 1.43 -13.02 -5.40
CA GLN A 81 2.39 -11.99 -5.05
C GLN A 81 1.86 -11.14 -3.90
N ARG A 82 2.68 -10.98 -2.87
CA ARG A 82 2.37 -10.08 -1.74
C ARG A 82 3.03 -8.73 -1.98
N VAL A 83 2.23 -7.68 -1.94
CA VAL A 83 2.63 -6.29 -2.08
C VAL A 83 2.44 -5.59 -0.75
N VAL A 84 3.44 -4.84 -0.29
CA VAL A 84 3.37 -4.07 0.96
C VAL A 84 3.42 -2.60 0.62
N PHE A 85 2.48 -1.85 1.17
CA PHE A 85 2.47 -0.38 1.13
C PHE A 85 2.90 0.14 2.50
N GLU A 86 3.91 1.01 2.51
CA GLU A 86 4.52 1.53 3.72
C GLU A 86 4.27 3.04 3.85
N PHE A 87 3.87 3.45 5.04
CA PHE A 87 3.50 4.80 5.41
C PHE A 87 4.27 5.25 6.65
N THR A 88 4.59 6.54 6.69
CA THR A 88 5.22 7.21 7.83
C THR A 88 4.26 8.24 8.40
N CYS A 89 4.19 8.38 9.72
CA CYS A 89 3.28 9.33 10.33
C CYS A 89 3.81 10.75 10.22
N VAL A 90 2.94 11.67 9.80
CA VAL A 90 3.22 13.10 9.72
C VAL A 90 2.57 13.82 10.90
N LEU A 91 3.22 14.88 11.36
CA LEU A 91 2.73 15.70 12.47
C LEU A 91 1.27 16.14 12.22
N PRO A 92 0.39 16.05 13.23
CA PRO A 92 0.67 15.88 14.66
C PRO A 92 0.79 14.42 15.14
N LYS A 93 0.64 13.43 14.25
CA LYS A 93 0.67 12.00 14.61
C LYS A 93 2.12 11.53 14.73
N ILE A 94 2.41 10.77 15.80
CA ILE A 94 3.71 10.16 16.05
C ILE A 94 3.52 8.65 16.06
N CYS A 95 4.27 7.93 15.23
CA CYS A 95 4.24 6.47 15.18
C CYS A 95 5.62 5.92 15.51
N LEU A 96 5.65 4.92 16.41
CA LEU A 96 6.89 4.24 16.81
C LEU A 96 7.41 3.28 15.72
N PHE A 97 6.53 2.84 14.83
CA PHE A 97 6.83 1.96 13.71
C PHE A 97 6.13 2.46 12.45
N PRO A 98 6.71 2.23 11.25
CA PRO A 98 6.03 2.52 9.99
C PRO A 98 4.72 1.74 9.88
N MET A 99 3.65 2.47 9.54
CA MET A 99 2.34 1.90 9.29
C MET A 99 2.36 1.21 7.94
N ARG A 100 1.84 -0.01 7.89
CA ARG A 100 1.93 -0.86 6.71
C ARG A 100 0.62 -1.59 6.54
N PHE A 101 0.20 -1.75 5.29
CA PHE A 101 -0.79 -2.75 4.93
C PHE A 101 -0.26 -3.60 3.79
N MET A 102 -0.66 -4.87 3.78
CA MET A 102 -0.22 -5.86 2.81
C MET A 102 -1.42 -6.29 1.95
N VAL A 103 -1.17 -6.42 0.65
CA VAL A 103 -2.15 -6.89 -0.33
C VAL A 103 -1.62 -8.16 -0.96
N THR A 104 -2.44 -9.20 -0.96
CA THR A 104 -2.17 -10.45 -1.67
C THR A 104 -2.85 -10.38 -3.03
N VAL A 105 -2.06 -10.44 -4.09
CA VAL A 105 -2.51 -10.37 -5.48
C VAL A 105 -2.27 -11.71 -6.16
N ASN A 106 -3.29 -12.21 -6.85
CA ASN A 106 -3.15 -13.33 -7.76
C ASN A 106 -2.68 -12.80 -9.12
N VAL A 107 -1.44 -13.14 -9.50
CA VAL A 107 -0.76 -12.63 -10.69
C VAL A 107 -1.38 -13.16 -11.98
N ILE A 108 -1.92 -14.40 -11.96
CA ILE A 108 -2.57 -15.01 -13.13
C ILE A 108 -3.92 -14.33 -13.41
N THR A 109 -4.73 -14.15 -12.37
CA THR A 109 -6.08 -13.58 -12.52
C THR A 109 -6.11 -12.06 -12.47
N GLY A 110 -5.02 -11.43 -12.01
CA GLY A 110 -4.93 -9.98 -11.80
C GLY A 110 -5.89 -9.48 -10.73
N LYS A 111 -6.23 -10.31 -9.74
CA LYS A 111 -7.21 -9.98 -8.68
C LYS A 111 -6.53 -9.87 -7.32
N VAL A 112 -7.08 -8.99 -6.49
CA VAL A 112 -6.76 -8.95 -5.06
C VAL A 112 -7.51 -10.08 -4.36
N GLU A 113 -6.78 -10.88 -3.59
CA GLU A 113 -7.33 -12.00 -2.81
C GLU A 113 -7.50 -11.62 -1.34
N GLU A 114 -6.60 -10.81 -0.79
CA GLU A 114 -6.60 -10.43 0.62
C GLU A 114 -5.98 -9.05 0.82
N ILE A 115 -6.54 -8.30 1.77
CA ILE A 115 -5.99 -7.03 2.26
C ILE A 115 -5.81 -7.18 3.78
N ALA A 116 -4.57 -7.04 4.25
CA ALA A 116 -4.21 -7.09 5.65
C ALA A 116 -3.73 -5.70 6.11
N ASP A 117 -4.60 -4.97 6.80
CA ASP A 117 -4.35 -3.65 7.40
C ASP A 117 -4.70 -3.67 8.91
N PRO A 118 -3.71 -3.64 9.82
CA PRO A 118 -2.28 -3.51 9.56
C PRO A 118 -1.65 -4.81 9.04
N ALA A 119 -0.52 -4.67 8.33
CA ALA A 119 0.25 -5.80 7.81
C ALA A 119 0.73 -6.70 8.97
N PRO A 120 0.84 -8.03 8.74
CA PRO A 120 1.32 -8.96 9.76
C PRO A 120 2.72 -8.61 10.28
N THR A 121 2.98 -8.90 11.56
CA THR A 121 4.23 -8.53 12.25
C THR A 121 5.50 -9.19 11.68
N PHE A 122 5.37 -10.29 10.94
CA PHE A 122 6.47 -10.96 10.26
C PHE A 122 6.91 -10.26 8.97
N VAL A 123 6.18 -9.26 8.49
CA VAL A 123 6.57 -8.47 7.32
C VAL A 123 7.81 -7.64 7.69
N PRO A 124 8.95 -7.81 6.99
CA PRO A 124 10.18 -7.11 7.33
C PRO A 124 9.99 -5.59 7.27
N VAL A 125 10.54 -4.89 8.26
CA VAL A 125 10.74 -3.44 8.20
C VAL A 125 12.01 -3.22 7.40
N SER A 126 11.97 -2.40 6.35
CA SER A 126 13.18 -2.13 5.56
C SER A 126 14.22 -1.29 6.26
N GLU A 127 13.79 -0.52 7.24
CA GLU A 127 14.72 0.09 8.17
C GLU A 127 15.03 -0.97 9.21
N GLN A 128 16.14 -1.69 8.98
CA GLN A 128 16.90 -2.25 10.08
C GLN A 128 17.12 -1.10 11.07
N MET A 129 16.34 -1.05 12.16
CA MET A 129 16.77 -0.29 13.32
C MET A 129 18.14 -0.86 13.69
N PRO A 130 19.22 -0.06 13.70
CA PRO A 130 20.51 -0.55 14.17
C PRO A 130 20.35 -0.91 15.64
N GLY A 131 20.22 -2.21 15.94
CA GLY A 131 20.13 -2.71 17.31
C GLY A 131 19.07 -3.77 17.61
N VAL A 132 18.12 -4.05 16.71
CA VAL A 132 17.09 -5.09 16.97
C VAL A 132 17.15 -6.21 15.94
N ALA A 133 18.00 -7.20 16.20
CA ALA A 133 17.92 -8.49 15.55
C ALA A 133 16.72 -9.25 16.15
N PHE A 134 15.60 -9.29 15.44
CA PHE A 134 14.56 -10.28 15.73
C PHE A 134 15.09 -11.66 15.29
N GLN A 135 15.68 -12.39 16.23
CA GLN A 135 15.83 -13.84 16.11
C GLN A 135 14.44 -14.46 16.31
N LEU A 136 13.88 -15.03 15.25
CA LEU A 136 12.79 -15.99 15.38
C LEU A 136 13.41 -17.36 15.73
N PRO A 137 12.77 -18.13 16.64
CA PRO A 137 13.18 -19.49 16.99
C PRO A 137 13.01 -20.49 15.83
#